data_AF-A0A8S9K1C3-F1
#
_entry.id   AF-A0A8S9K1C3-F1
#
_cell.length_a   1.000
_cell.length_b   1.000
_cell.length_c   1.000
_cell.angle_alpha   90.00
_cell.angle_beta   90.00
_cell.angle_gamma   90.00
#
_symmetry.space_group_name_H-M   'P 1'
#
loop_
_entity.id
_entity.type
_entity.pdbx_description
1 polymer ?
#
loop_
_entity_poly.entity_id
_entity_poly.type
_entity_poly.pdbx_seq_one_letter_code
_entity_poly.pdbx_strand_id
1 'polypeptide(L)'
;MIAHLHQIFSDRLDTMQSMVERLPGVAPPIRKSNPDFYADTPFTDEITLIEMPKKFSFPSIKAYNGTTDPDDHVAQYRQRMLAVALPKGSREATMCKGFGSTLTGPALQWYINLPSRSIASFAVLSDKFVEQLASSRDL
;
A
#
# COMPACT_ATOMS: atom_id res chain seq x y z
N MET A 1 36.56 -20.22 2.79
CA MET A 1 36.95 -20.34 1.36
C MET A 1 35.73 -20.38 0.43
N ILE A 2 34.69 -21.18 0.71
CA ILE A 2 33.49 -21.31 -0.15
C ILE A 2 32.64 -20.02 -0.22
N ALA A 3 32.38 -19.36 0.91
CA ALA A 3 31.59 -18.11 0.93
C ALA A 3 32.24 -16.98 0.11
N HIS A 4 33.57 -16.85 0.17
CA HIS A 4 34.31 -15.87 -0.61
C HIS A 4 34.24 -16.14 -2.11
N LEU A 5 34.27 -17.41 -2.51
CA LEU A 5 34.14 -17.79 -3.92
C LEU A 5 32.74 -17.47 -4.44
N HIS A 6 31.70 -17.78 -3.65
CA HIS A 6 30.30 -17.45 -3.98
C HIS A 6 30.07 -15.94 -4.09
N GLN A 7 30.72 -15.14 -3.24
CA GLN A 7 30.69 -13.68 -3.31
C GLN A 7 31.32 -13.17 -4.60
N ILE A 8 32.53 -13.65 -4.95
CA ILE A 8 33.19 -13.28 -6.21
C ILE A 8 32.31 -13.59 -7.43
N PHE A 9 31.62 -14.74 -7.41
CA PHE A 9 30.71 -15.11 -8.49
C PHE A 9 29.47 -14.21 -8.54
N SER A 10 28.86 -13.88 -7.40
CA SER A 10 27.72 -12.94 -7.36
C SER A 10 28.14 -11.55 -7.85
N ASP A 11 29.22 -11.00 -7.32
CA ASP A 11 29.72 -9.66 -7.68
C ASP A 11 30.00 -9.55 -9.18
N ARG A 12 30.56 -10.62 -9.77
CA ARG A 12 30.83 -10.69 -11.21
C ARG A 12 29.55 -10.72 -12.02
N LEU A 13 28.53 -11.46 -11.59
CA LEU A 13 27.22 -11.51 -12.26
C LEU A 13 26.52 -10.16 -12.19
N ASP A 14 26.53 -9.49 -11.04
CA ASP A 14 25.95 -8.16 -10.86
C ASP A 14 26.65 -7.11 -11.72
N THR A 15 27.98 -7.18 -11.81
CA THR A 15 28.77 -6.32 -12.69
C THR A 15 28.40 -6.52 -14.16
N MET A 16 28.30 -7.77 -14.60
CA MET A 16 27.92 -8.09 -15.98
C MET A 16 26.49 -7.64 -16.29
N GLN A 17 25.57 -7.80 -15.33
CA GLN A 17 24.19 -7.35 -15.43
C GLN A 17 24.10 -5.82 -15.58
N SER A 18 24.84 -5.06 -14.78
CA SER A 18 24.90 -3.60 -14.86
C SER A 18 25.44 -3.08 -16.21
N MET A 19 26.39 -3.80 -16.82
CA MET A 19 26.91 -3.44 -18.14
C MET A 19 25.86 -3.63 -19.25
N VAL A 20 25.04 -4.68 -19.17
CA VAL A 20 23.95 -4.96 -20.12
C VAL A 20 22.86 -3.90 -20.02
N GLU A 21 22.56 -3.41 -18.82
CA GLU A 21 21.56 -2.35 -18.58
C GLU A 21 21.91 -1.00 -19.20
N ARG A 22 23.20 -0.75 -19.47
CA ARG A 22 23.68 0.51 -20.05
C ARG A 22 23.72 0.50 -21.59
N LEU A 23 23.38 -0.62 -22.23
CA LEU A 23 23.37 -0.73 -23.69
C LEU A 23 22.13 -0.03 -24.28
N PRO A 24 22.31 0.88 -25.25
CA PRO A 24 21.19 1.52 -25.92
C PRO A 24 20.36 0.49 -26.71
N GLY A 25 19.05 0.44 -26.44
CA GLY A 25 18.12 -0.50 -27.09
C GLY A 25 17.81 -1.77 -26.30
N VAL A 26 18.48 -2.00 -25.16
CA VAL A 26 18.09 -3.06 -24.22
C VAL A 26 16.94 -2.55 -23.37
N ALA A 27 15.84 -3.31 -23.33
CA ALA A 27 14.72 -3.02 -22.44
C ALA A 27 15.20 -3.06 -20.97
N PRO A 28 14.78 -2.12 -20.12
CA PRO A 28 15.10 -2.17 -18.70
C PRO A 28 14.75 -3.55 -18.12
N PRO A 29 15.56 -4.07 -17.18
CA PRO A 29 15.23 -5.32 -16.52
C PRO A 29 13.83 -5.22 -15.92
N ILE A 30 13.02 -6.23 -16.17
CA ILE A 30 11.73 -6.37 -15.47
C ILE A 30 12.07 -6.44 -13.99
N ARG A 31 11.67 -5.43 -13.22
CA ARG A 31 11.77 -5.48 -11.75
C ARG A 31 11.00 -6.71 -11.30
N LYS A 32 11.72 -7.76 -10.87
CA LYS A 32 11.09 -8.93 -10.27
C LYS A 32 10.44 -8.47 -8.97
N SER A 33 9.12 -8.66 -8.86
CA SER A 33 8.41 -8.45 -7.61
C SER A 33 8.92 -9.42 -6.55
N ASN A 34 9.03 -8.95 -5.31
CA ASN A 34 9.34 -9.82 -4.17
C ASN A 34 8.24 -10.91 -4.09
N PRO A 35 8.56 -12.21 -4.11
CA PRO A 35 7.56 -13.27 -3.94
C PRO A 35 6.80 -13.14 -2.60
N ASP A 36 7.42 -12.53 -1.58
CA ASP A 36 6.81 -12.26 -0.28
C ASP A 36 6.14 -10.88 -0.18
N PHE A 37 5.91 -10.16 -1.29
CA PHE A 37 5.26 -8.83 -1.27
C PHE A 37 3.88 -8.84 -0.59
N TYR A 38 3.21 -10.00 -0.53
CA TYR A 38 1.96 -10.17 0.22
C TYR A 38 2.16 -10.15 1.75
N ALA A 39 3.31 -10.62 2.24
CA ALA A 39 3.67 -10.62 3.67
C ALA A 39 4.01 -9.21 4.18
N ASP A 40 4.34 -8.28 3.29
CA ASP A 40 4.67 -6.88 3.58
C ASP A 40 3.43 -6.00 3.77
N THR A 41 2.27 -6.59 4.11
CA THR A 41 1.04 -5.85 4.34
C THR A 41 1.20 -4.81 5.46
N PRO A 42 0.65 -3.58 5.29
CA PRO A 42 0.68 -2.57 6.34
C PRO A 42 -0.24 -2.92 7.51
N PHE A 43 -1.10 -3.93 7.37
CA PHE A 43 -2.08 -4.33 8.37
C PHE A 43 -1.51 -5.30 9.40
N THR A 44 -1.94 -5.17 10.66
CA THR A 44 -1.70 -6.21 11.68
C THR A 44 -2.44 -7.50 11.34
N ASP A 45 -2.05 -8.61 11.97
CA ASP A 45 -2.70 -9.92 11.73
C ASP A 45 -4.21 -9.87 12.02
N GLU A 46 -4.64 -9.07 12.99
CA GLU A 46 -6.06 -8.86 13.32
C GLU A 46 -6.88 -8.31 12.16
N ILE A 47 -6.30 -7.48 11.29
CA ILE A 47 -6.97 -6.98 10.07
C ILE A 47 -6.69 -7.94 8.91
N THR A 48 -5.45 -8.38 8.73
CA THR A 48 -5.00 -9.21 7.61
C THR A 48 -5.79 -10.51 7.52
N LEU A 49 -5.97 -11.22 8.65
CA LEU A 49 -6.61 -12.52 8.70
C LEU A 49 -8.14 -12.49 8.54
N ILE A 50 -8.77 -11.31 8.63
CA ILE A 50 -10.22 -11.18 8.46
C ILE A 50 -10.57 -11.29 6.98
N GLU A 51 -11.37 -12.30 6.63
CA GLU A 51 -11.89 -12.47 5.28
C GLU A 51 -12.85 -11.33 4.89
N MET A 52 -12.67 -10.82 3.67
CA MET A 52 -13.57 -9.81 3.11
C MET A 52 -14.94 -10.44 2.80
N PRO A 53 -16.05 -9.74 3.04
CA PRO A 53 -17.37 -10.27 2.71
C PRO A 53 -17.52 -10.52 1.20
N LYS A 54 -17.99 -11.72 0.81
CA LYS A 54 -18.05 -12.15 -0.61
C LYS A 54 -18.91 -11.28 -1.53
N LYS A 55 -19.91 -10.59 -0.99
CA LYS A 55 -20.84 -9.71 -1.75
C LYS A 55 -20.59 -8.23 -1.49
N PHE A 56 -19.37 -7.89 -1.09
CA PHE A 56 -19.00 -6.52 -0.78
C PHE A 56 -18.65 -5.77 -2.07
N SER A 57 -19.26 -4.59 -2.24
CA SER A 57 -18.86 -3.61 -3.24
C SER A 57 -18.32 -2.40 -2.52
N PHE A 58 -17.14 -1.92 -2.93
CA PHE A 58 -16.61 -0.67 -2.39
C PHE A 58 -17.58 0.46 -2.71
N PRO A 59 -17.88 1.35 -1.76
CA PRO A 59 -18.72 2.50 -2.06
C PRO A 59 -18.09 3.33 -3.19
N SER A 60 -18.93 3.82 -4.10
CA SER A 60 -18.47 4.77 -5.11
C SER A 60 -18.20 6.12 -4.45
N ILE A 61 -16.93 6.47 -4.34
CA ILE A 61 -16.42 7.70 -3.77
C ILE A 61 -15.48 8.31 -4.80
N LYS A 62 -15.48 9.65 -4.90
CA LYS A 62 -14.52 10.34 -5.76
C LYS A 62 -13.10 9.97 -5.31
N ALA A 63 -12.27 9.51 -6.24
CA ALA A 63 -10.89 9.17 -5.92
C ALA A 63 -10.13 10.40 -5.39
N TYR A 64 -9.45 10.24 -4.27
CA TYR A 64 -8.67 11.28 -3.62
C TYR A 64 -7.22 11.23 -4.10
N ASN A 65 -6.75 12.33 -4.66
CA ASN A 65 -5.40 12.46 -5.23
C ASN A 65 -4.43 13.26 -4.33
N GLY A 66 -4.88 13.78 -3.18
CA GLY A 66 -4.06 14.62 -2.31
C GLY A 66 -4.39 16.12 -2.35
N THR A 67 -5.32 16.58 -3.18
CA THR A 67 -5.53 18.03 -3.40
C THR A 67 -6.71 18.64 -2.65
N THR A 68 -7.55 17.83 -2.01
CA THR A 68 -8.69 18.30 -1.21
C THR A 68 -8.41 18.08 0.27
N ASP A 69 -9.34 18.48 1.14
CA ASP A 69 -9.18 18.25 2.58
C ASP A 69 -9.16 16.73 2.89
N PRO A 70 -8.10 16.19 3.54
CA PRO A 70 -8.04 14.79 3.91
C PRO A 70 -9.10 14.41 4.97
N ASP A 71 -9.48 15.31 5.88
CA ASP A 71 -10.51 15.06 6.88
C ASP A 71 -11.88 14.85 6.23
N ASP A 72 -12.22 15.68 5.24
CA ASP A 72 -13.46 15.53 4.45
C ASP A 72 -13.50 14.18 3.73
N HIS A 73 -12.37 13.72 3.20
CA HIS A 73 -12.28 12.41 2.53
C HIS A 73 -12.52 11.26 3.52
N VAL A 74 -11.88 11.31 4.70
CA VAL A 74 -12.08 10.32 5.77
C VAL A 74 -13.54 10.29 6.23
N ALA A 75 -14.14 11.46 6.46
CA ALA A 75 -15.54 11.58 6.86
C ALA A 75 -16.49 11.00 5.79
N GLN A 76 -16.27 11.33 4.52
CA GLN A 76 -17.05 10.80 3.41
C GLN A 76 -16.90 9.28 3.29
N TYR A 77 -15.68 8.75 3.37
CA TYR A 77 -15.41 7.31 3.35
C TYR A 77 -16.14 6.59 4.49
N ARG A 78 -16.00 7.09 5.72
CA ARG A 78 -16.66 6.53 6.90
C ARG A 78 -18.18 6.51 6.75
N GLN A 79 -18.78 7.62 6.33
CA GLN A 79 -20.23 7.71 6.11
C GLN A 79 -20.71 6.66 5.10
N ARG A 80 -19.99 6.50 3.99
CA ARG A 80 -20.33 5.54 2.94
C ARG A 80 -20.21 4.10 3.42
N MET A 81 -19.15 3.79 4.17
CA MET A 81 -18.95 2.46 4.76
C MET A 81 -20.00 2.11 5.81
N LEU A 82 -20.52 3.09 6.57
CA LEU A 82 -21.63 2.88 7.52
C LEU A 82 -22.93 2.45 6.83
N ALA A 83 -23.16 2.90 5.59
CA ALA A 83 -24.32 2.51 4.79
C ALA A 83 -24.20 1.09 4.21
N VAL A 84 -23.00 0.49 4.23
CA VAL A 84 -22.79 -0.88 3.75
C VAL A 84 -23.15 -1.88 4.85
N ALA A 85 -23.99 -2.85 4.52
CA ALA A 85 -24.36 -3.95 5.40
C ALA A 85 -23.15 -4.89 5.62
N LEU A 86 -22.32 -4.57 6.61
CA LEU A 86 -21.15 -5.36 7.00
C LEU A 86 -21.39 -6.12 8.31
N PRO A 87 -20.98 -7.40 8.40
CA PRO A 87 -20.89 -8.10 9.68
C PRO A 87 -20.05 -7.31 10.68
N LYS A 88 -20.49 -7.24 11.94
CA LYS A 88 -19.81 -6.45 12.98
C LYS A 88 -18.32 -6.83 13.12
N GLY A 89 -18.02 -8.13 13.08
CA GLY A 89 -16.65 -8.63 13.24
C GLY A 89 -15.71 -8.34 12.08
N SER A 90 -16.22 -7.99 10.88
CA SER A 90 -15.37 -7.68 9.72
C SER A 90 -15.41 -6.22 9.30
N ARG A 91 -16.26 -5.40 9.92
CA ARG A 91 -16.49 -4.01 9.53
C ARG A 91 -15.19 -3.21 9.48
N GLU A 92 -14.42 -3.21 10.55
CA GLU A 92 -13.19 -2.42 10.65
C GLU A 92 -12.12 -2.88 9.67
N ALA A 93 -11.87 -4.19 9.58
CA ALA A 93 -10.92 -4.74 8.61
C ALA A 93 -11.32 -4.43 7.17
N THR A 94 -12.62 -4.46 6.86
CA THR A 94 -13.16 -4.10 5.53
C THR A 94 -12.91 -2.62 5.24
N MET A 95 -13.09 -1.73 6.22
CA MET A 95 -12.79 -0.31 6.09
C MET A 95 -11.30 -0.06 5.84
N CYS A 96 -10.41 -0.71 6.59
CA CYS A 96 -8.97 -0.57 6.37
C CYS A 96 -8.56 -1.06 4.99
N LYS A 97 -8.91 -2.29 4.63
CA LYS A 97 -8.57 -2.90 3.34
C LYS A 97 -9.16 -2.13 2.15
N GLY A 98 -10.32 -1.52 2.35
CA GLY A 98 -11.02 -0.78 1.32
C GLY A 98 -10.60 0.66 1.12
N PHE A 99 -9.92 1.26 2.08
CA PHE A 99 -9.58 2.67 2.00
C PHE A 99 -8.72 2.98 0.76
N GLY A 100 -7.73 2.12 0.48
CA GLY A 100 -6.85 2.25 -0.67
C GLY A 100 -7.57 2.29 -2.03
N SER A 101 -8.76 1.68 -2.15
CA SER A 101 -9.53 1.71 -3.41
C SER A 101 -10.13 3.09 -3.72
N THR A 102 -10.07 4.02 -2.76
CA THR A 102 -10.58 5.39 -2.91
C THR A 102 -9.48 6.42 -3.15
N LEU A 103 -8.23 5.95 -3.27
CA LEU A 103 -7.06 6.81 -3.44
C LEU A 103 -6.52 6.71 -4.87
N THR A 104 -5.89 7.78 -5.33
CA THR A 104 -5.16 7.84 -6.59
C THR A 104 -3.92 8.71 -6.46
N GLY A 105 -3.03 8.66 -7.46
CA GLY A 105 -1.85 9.52 -7.53
C GLY A 105 -0.99 9.45 -6.25
N PRO A 106 -0.50 10.60 -5.74
CA PRO A 106 0.34 10.68 -4.54
C PRO A 106 -0.25 10.01 -3.30
N ALA A 107 -1.57 10.15 -3.08
CA ALA A 107 -2.23 9.55 -1.92
C ALA A 107 -2.21 8.00 -1.97
N LEU A 108 -2.39 7.41 -3.16
CA LEU A 108 -2.26 5.97 -3.33
C LEU A 108 -0.81 5.51 -3.13
N GLN A 109 0.16 6.28 -3.63
CA GLN A 109 1.58 5.97 -3.44
C GLN A 109 1.98 5.99 -1.96
N TRP A 110 1.46 6.95 -1.18
CA TRP A 110 1.64 6.94 0.26
C TRP A 110 1.08 5.66 0.90
N TYR A 111 -0.15 5.29 0.54
CA TYR A 111 -0.84 4.15 1.13
C TYR A 111 -0.12 2.81 0.89
N ILE A 112 0.38 2.57 -0.33
CA ILE A 112 1.10 1.32 -0.65
C ILE A 112 2.51 1.25 -0.04
N ASN A 113 3.04 2.37 0.43
CA ASN A 113 4.36 2.46 1.07
C ASN A 113 4.27 2.57 2.60
N LEU A 114 3.10 2.33 3.19
CA LEU A 114 2.94 2.26 4.64
C LEU A 114 3.85 1.16 5.22
N PRO A 115 4.49 1.39 6.39
CA PRO A 115 5.32 0.38 7.03
C PRO A 115 4.50 -0.88 7.36
N SER A 116 5.14 -2.04 7.25
CA SER A 116 4.49 -3.32 7.54
C SER A 116 3.93 -3.34 8.97
N ARG A 117 2.73 -3.91 9.13
CA ARG A 117 2.04 -4.06 10.42
C ARG A 117 1.81 -2.75 11.20
N SER A 118 1.86 -1.59 10.54
CA SER A 118 1.67 -0.29 11.17
C SER A 118 0.21 0.14 11.35
N ILE A 119 -0.74 -0.56 10.73
CA ILE A 119 -2.17 -0.26 10.75
C ILE A 119 -2.91 -1.34 11.55
N ALA A 120 -3.26 -1.00 12.79
CA ALA A 120 -4.01 -1.88 13.69
C ALA A 120 -5.52 -1.61 13.70
N SER A 121 -5.95 -0.45 13.21
CA SER A 121 -7.36 -0.03 13.23
C SER A 121 -7.64 1.01 12.14
N PHE A 122 -8.92 1.28 11.89
CA PHE A 122 -9.29 2.33 10.93
C PHE A 122 -8.95 3.74 11.45
N ALA A 123 -8.98 3.92 12.78
CA ALA A 123 -8.54 5.16 13.42
C ALA A 123 -7.05 5.42 13.15
N VAL A 124 -6.19 4.42 13.39
CA VAL A 124 -4.74 4.55 13.12
C VAL A 124 -4.45 4.86 11.64
N LEU A 125 -5.20 4.26 10.72
CA LEU A 125 -5.08 4.57 9.29
C LEU A 125 -5.49 6.02 8.98
N SER A 126 -6.61 6.46 9.55
CA SER A 126 -7.15 7.80 9.33
C SER A 126 -6.21 8.88 9.88
N ASP A 127 -5.69 8.68 11.09
CA ASP A 127 -4.77 9.63 11.72
C ASP A 127 -3.49 9.80 10.90
N LYS A 128 -2.88 8.67 10.48
CA LYS A 128 -1.69 8.69 9.62
C LYS A 128 -1.96 9.35 8.27
N PHE A 129 -3.14 9.14 7.69
CA PHE A 129 -3.53 9.75 6.42
C PHE A 129 -3.65 11.26 6.55
N VAL A 130 -4.37 11.74 7.56
CA VAL A 130 -4.54 13.18 7.79
C VAL A 130 -3.19 13.84 8.09
N GLU A 131 -2.37 13.25 8.97
CA GLU A 131 -1.04 13.77 9.31
C GLU A 131 -0.16 13.98 8.07
N GLN A 132 -0.11 13.01 7.16
CA GLN A 132 0.77 13.02 5.99
C GLN A 132 0.28 13.89 4.84
N LEU A 133 -1.04 14.00 4.69
CA LEU A 133 -1.64 14.75 3.58
C LEU A 133 -1.96 16.20 3.98
N ALA A 134 -2.12 16.48 5.27
CA ALA A 134 -2.17 17.85 5.78
C ALA A 134 -0.80 18.54 5.68
N SER A 135 0.29 17.83 6.01
CA SER A 135 1.65 18.38 5.90
C SER A 135 2.09 18.69 4.46
N SER A 136 1.43 18.11 3.45
CA SER A 136 1.73 18.32 2.04
C SER A 136 1.06 19.59 1.46
N ARG A 137 0.20 20.27 2.24
CA ARG A 137 -0.50 21.51 1.82
C ARG A 137 0.24 22.79 2.19
N ASP A 138 1.26 22.70 3.05
CA ASP A 138 2.03 23.83 3.58
C ASP A 138 3.36 24.10 2.83
N LEU A 139 3.56 23.47 1.66
CA LEU A 139 4.75 23.64 0.80
C LEU A 139 4.40 24.32 -0.53
#